data_AF-A0A537HJK4-F1
#
_entry.id   AF-A0A537HJK4-F1
#
_cell.length_a   1.000
_cell.length_b   1.000
_cell.length_c   1.000
_cell.angle_alpha   90.00
_cell.angle_beta   90.00
_cell.angle_gamma   90.00
#
_symmetry.space_group_name_H-M   'P 1'
#
loop_
_entity.id
_entity.type
_entity.pdbx_description
1 polymer ?
#
loop_
_entity_poly.entity_id
_entity_poly.type
_entity_poly.pdbx_seq_one_letter_code
_entity_poly.pdbx_strand_id
1 'polypeptide(L)'
;KPDQDFDVPLLLDLMEGLYLLEHQRISVIDGRTKEPVRKSVLLREARETYRGFSQAYQVYKDLRNKGYIVTPGIKFGADFAVYEHGPGIDHAPFIVSVEDPESIMGPFEVVRAGRLATTVRKQFIIAIPDTKLDEIRYLVFSWFKA
;
A
#
# COMPACT_ATOMS: atom_id res chain seq x y z
N LYS A 1 1.18 0.73 -24.96
CA LYS A 1 2.19 0.27 -25.93
C LYS A 1 3.53 0.28 -25.19
N PRO A 2 4.34 -0.78 -25.28
CA PRO A 2 5.53 -0.95 -24.43
C PRO A 2 6.70 0.00 -24.74
N ASP A 3 6.68 0.65 -25.91
CA ASP A 3 7.81 1.44 -26.44
C ASP A 3 7.57 2.96 -26.40
N GLN A 4 6.91 3.47 -25.37
CA GLN A 4 6.86 4.92 -25.15
C GLN A 4 8.04 5.34 -24.28
N ASP A 5 9.01 6.03 -24.88
CA ASP A 5 10.03 6.75 -24.13
C ASP A 5 9.36 7.90 -23.37
N PHE A 6 9.39 7.79 -22.04
CA PHE A 6 8.89 8.82 -21.13
C PHE A 6 10.05 9.73 -20.73
N ASP A 7 10.12 10.92 -21.33
CA ASP A 7 11.03 11.99 -20.90
C ASP A 7 10.39 12.81 -19.76
N VAL A 8 10.01 12.11 -18.69
CA VAL A 8 9.48 12.73 -17.47
C VAL A 8 10.20 12.15 -16.26
N PRO A 9 10.44 12.97 -15.21
CA PRO A 9 11.07 12.47 -14.00
C PRO A 9 10.20 11.39 -13.34
N LEU A 10 10.85 10.35 -12.81
CA LEU A 10 10.19 9.36 -11.98
C LEU A 10 9.79 10.00 -10.65
N LEU A 11 8.50 9.99 -10.37
CA LEU A 11 7.96 10.43 -9.09
C LEU A 11 7.66 9.20 -8.23
N LEU A 12 8.27 9.14 -7.05
CA LEU A 12 8.04 8.12 -6.05
C LEU A 12 7.16 8.71 -4.95
N ASP A 13 6.18 7.94 -4.48
CA ASP A 13 5.44 8.33 -3.29
C ASP A 13 6.29 8.16 -2.00
N LEU A 14 5.77 8.62 -0.86
CA LEU A 14 6.49 8.54 0.41
C LEU A 14 6.74 7.09 0.87
N MET A 15 5.85 6.15 0.56
CA MET A 15 6.02 4.74 0.92
C MET A 15 7.10 4.09 0.04
N GLU A 16 7.05 4.33 -1.27
CA GLU A 16 8.04 3.88 -2.24
C GLU A 16 9.42 4.44 -1.93
N GLY A 17 9.51 5.76 -1.71
CA GLY A 17 10.75 6.45 -1.39
C GLY A 17 11.37 5.95 -0.08
N LEU A 18 10.57 5.80 0.98
CA LEU A 18 11.04 5.26 2.25
C LEU A 18 11.52 3.80 2.11
N TYR A 19 10.76 2.96 1.40
CA TYR A 19 11.11 1.56 1.17
C TYR A 19 12.42 1.43 0.38
N LEU A 20 12.58 2.19 -0.70
CA LEU A 20 13.78 2.16 -1.52
C LEU A 20 15.00 2.70 -0.78
N LEU A 21 14.82 3.74 0.06
CA LEU A 21 15.87 4.26 0.94
C LEU A 21 16.30 3.21 1.97
N GLU A 22 15.35 2.48 2.58
CA GLU A 22 15.64 1.39 3.51
C GLU A 22 16.47 0.27 2.87
N HIS A 23 16.19 -0.04 1.61
CA HIS A 23 16.89 -1.08 0.85
C HIS A 23 18.14 -0.55 0.12
N GLN A 24 18.56 0.68 0.43
CA GLN A 24 19.76 1.32 -0.15
C GLN A 24 19.74 1.37 -1.69
N ARG A 25 18.54 1.41 -2.28
CA ARG A 25 18.34 1.54 -3.74
C ARG A 25 18.41 2.99 -4.21
N ILE A 26 18.10 3.92 -3.31
CA ILE A 26 18.13 5.36 -3.56
C ILE A 26 18.75 6.10 -2.37
N SER A 27 19.22 7.32 -2.63
CA SER A 27 19.53 8.33 -1.62
C SER A 27 18.56 9.50 -1.76
N VAL A 28 18.10 10.04 -0.64
CA VAL A 28 17.19 11.20 -0.63
C VAL A 28 17.97 12.45 -0.23
N ILE A 29 17.81 13.53 -0.99
CA ILE A 29 18.45 14.83 -0.75
C ILE A 29 17.36 15.88 -0.62
N ASP A 30 17.49 16.76 0.38
CA ASP A 30 16.58 17.89 0.55
C ASP A 30 16.77 18.90 -0.59
N GLY A 31 15.69 19.24 -1.28
CA GLY A 31 15.75 20.13 -2.44
C GLY A 31 16.23 21.55 -2.12
N ARG A 32 16.02 22.02 -0.90
CA ARG A 32 16.35 23.37 -0.40
C ARG A 32 17.75 23.43 0.18
N THR A 33 18.07 22.53 1.13
CA THR A 33 19.37 22.57 1.82
C THR A 33 20.47 21.84 1.06
N LYS A 34 20.11 20.97 0.09
CA LYS A 34 21.01 20.06 -0.63
C LYS A 34 21.69 19.02 0.27
N GLU A 35 21.22 18.86 1.50
CA GLU A 35 21.76 17.90 2.46
C GLU A 35 21.07 16.52 2.33
N PRO A 36 21.77 15.42 2.65
CA PRO A 36 21.17 14.09 2.70
C PRO A 36 20.07 13.98 3.77
N VAL A 37 18.94 13.39 3.41
CA VAL A 37 17.83 13.13 4.32
C VAL A 37 17.96 11.73 4.92
N ARG A 38 18.03 11.66 6.25
CA ARG A 38 18.04 10.39 6.97
C ARG A 38 16.67 9.73 6.95
N LYS A 39 16.66 8.40 6.95
CA LYS A 39 15.45 7.57 7.08
C LYS A 39 14.53 8.05 8.22
N SER A 40 15.10 8.37 9.40
CA SER A 40 14.32 8.79 10.57
C SER A 40 13.56 10.10 10.34
N VAL A 41 14.14 11.02 9.56
CA VAL A 41 13.48 12.27 9.17
C VAL A 41 12.34 11.94 8.22
N LEU A 42 12.61 11.20 7.14
CA LEU A 42 11.58 10.84 6.16
C LEU A 42 10.40 10.09 6.79
N LEU A 43 10.67 9.14 7.69
CA LEU A 43 9.64 8.41 8.43
C LEU A 43 8.79 9.32 9.33
N ARG A 44 9.41 10.33 9.97
CA ARG A 44 8.68 11.31 10.79
C ARG A 44 7.75 12.14 9.92
N GLU A 45 8.25 12.71 8.83
CA GLU A 45 7.44 13.52 7.90
C GLU A 45 6.27 12.72 7.32
N ALA A 46 6.49 11.43 6.98
CA ALA A 46 5.45 10.55 6.50
C ALA A 46 4.34 10.30 7.54
N ARG A 47 4.71 10.10 8.81
CA ARG A 47 3.76 9.92 9.92
C ARG A 47 2.94 11.18 10.21
N GLU A 48 3.52 12.35 10.02
CA GLU A 48 2.82 13.63 10.19
C GLU A 48 1.88 13.93 9.02
N THR A 49 2.25 13.51 7.81
CA THR A 49 1.47 13.77 6.59
C THR A 49 0.30 12.81 6.40
N TYR A 50 0.48 11.53 6.76
CA TYR A 50 -0.50 10.47 6.49
C TYR A 50 -0.92 9.74 7.78
N ARG A 51 -2.20 9.86 8.14
CA ARG A 51 -2.76 9.16 9.30
C ARG A 51 -2.70 7.65 9.10
N GLY A 52 -2.20 6.91 10.09
CA GLY A 52 -2.05 5.46 9.99
C GLY A 52 -0.86 5.01 9.14
N PHE A 53 0.09 5.92 8.84
CA PHE A 53 1.26 5.59 8.02
C PHE A 53 2.05 4.39 8.53
N SER A 54 2.25 4.28 9.84
CA SER A 54 3.05 3.18 10.41
C SER A 54 2.43 1.82 10.07
N GLN A 55 1.11 1.67 10.27
CA GLN A 55 0.37 0.47 9.94
C GLN A 55 0.40 0.18 8.43
N ALA A 56 0.08 1.19 7.62
CA ALA A 56 0.03 1.04 6.17
C ALA A 56 1.41 0.72 5.58
N TYR A 57 2.47 1.34 6.09
CA TYR A 57 3.84 1.11 5.65
C TYR A 57 4.34 -0.29 6.05
N GLN A 58 3.94 -0.81 7.21
CA GLN A 58 4.26 -2.19 7.61
C GLN A 58 3.64 -3.19 6.62
N VAL A 59 2.37 -3.01 6.26
CA VAL A 59 1.69 -3.83 5.25
C VAL A 59 2.32 -3.68 3.86
N TYR A 60 2.61 -2.44 3.44
CA TYR A 60 3.29 -2.15 2.18
C TYR A 60 4.63 -2.87 2.10
N LYS A 61 5.44 -2.77 3.16
CA LYS A 61 6.77 -3.38 3.24
C LYS A 61 6.70 -4.90 3.18
N ASP A 62 5.79 -5.53 3.92
CA ASP A 62 5.61 -6.99 3.89
C ASP A 62 5.24 -7.49 2.49
N LEU A 63 4.25 -6.85 1.85
CA LEU A 63 3.82 -7.22 0.51
C LEU A 63 4.94 -7.03 -0.52
N ARG A 64 5.69 -5.93 -0.44
CA ARG A 64 6.83 -5.67 -1.32
C ARG A 64 7.95 -6.69 -1.11
N ASN A 65 8.24 -7.06 0.14
CA ASN A 65 9.24 -8.07 0.47
C ASN A 65 8.85 -9.46 -0.03
N LYS A 66 7.54 -9.75 -0.11
CA LYS A 66 7.01 -10.99 -0.71
C LYS A 66 7.02 -10.97 -2.25
N GLY A 67 7.49 -9.90 -2.87
CA GLY A 67 7.63 -9.78 -4.33
C GLY A 67 6.41 -9.20 -5.04
N TYR A 68 5.37 -8.79 -4.32
CA TYR A 68 4.20 -8.17 -4.94
C TYR A 68 4.48 -6.74 -5.39
N ILE A 69 3.78 -6.31 -6.43
CA ILE A 69 3.74 -4.92 -6.87
C ILE A 69 2.57 -4.24 -6.16
N VAL A 70 2.89 -3.32 -5.26
CA VAL A 70 1.92 -2.59 -4.44
C VAL A 70 1.77 -1.19 -5.01
N THR A 71 0.54 -0.79 -5.33
CA THR A 71 0.22 0.53 -5.88
C THR A 71 -0.91 1.18 -5.07
N PRO A 72 -1.12 2.51 -5.17
CA PRO A 72 -2.22 3.18 -4.48
C PRO A 72 -3.59 2.59 -4.85
N GLY A 73 -4.35 2.21 -3.83
CA GLY A 73 -5.68 1.59 -3.96
C GLY A 73 -6.84 2.57 -4.13
N ILE A 74 -6.58 3.88 -4.18
CA ILE A 74 -7.62 4.94 -4.16
C ILE A 74 -8.69 4.78 -5.25
N LYS A 75 -8.30 4.29 -6.43
CA LYS A 75 -9.23 4.00 -7.55
C LYS A 75 -10.26 2.91 -7.21
N PHE A 76 -9.97 2.09 -6.22
CA PHE A 76 -10.81 1.00 -5.73
C PHE A 76 -11.34 1.26 -4.32
N GLY A 77 -11.16 2.47 -3.76
CA GLY A 77 -11.65 2.81 -2.43
C GLY A 77 -10.98 2.03 -1.29
N ALA A 78 -9.72 1.62 -1.49
CA ALA A 78 -8.89 0.90 -0.52
C ALA A 78 -7.48 1.54 -0.44
N ASP A 79 -6.65 1.06 0.47
CA ASP A 79 -5.29 1.58 0.66
C ASP A 79 -4.36 1.14 -0.47
N PHE A 80 -4.41 -0.14 -0.85
CA PHE A 80 -3.55 -0.70 -1.89
C PHE A 80 -4.29 -1.50 -2.95
N ALA A 81 -3.77 -1.44 -4.16
CA ALA A 81 -4.01 -2.40 -5.22
C ALA A 81 -2.72 -3.19 -5.45
N VAL A 82 -2.79 -4.49 -5.20
CA VAL A 82 -1.65 -5.40 -5.16
C VAL A 82 -1.69 -6.35 -6.35
N TYR A 83 -0.56 -6.50 -7.01
CA TYR A 83 -0.39 -7.24 -8.25
C TYR A 83 0.72 -8.29 -8.08
N GLU A 84 0.62 -9.41 -8.79
CA GLU A 84 1.67 -10.44 -8.83
C GLU A 84 2.75 -10.07 -9.84
N HIS A 85 2.34 -9.66 -11.04
CA HIS A 85 3.24 -9.33 -12.16
C HIS A 85 3.13 -7.86 -12.59
N GLY A 86 2.04 -7.19 -12.23
CA GLY A 86 1.89 -5.74 -12.35
C GLY A 86 0.69 -5.29 -13.19
N PRO A 87 0.42 -3.98 -13.20
CA PRO A 87 -0.68 -3.40 -13.96
C PRO A 87 -0.54 -3.68 -15.47
N GLY A 88 -1.59 -4.24 -16.08
CA GLY A 88 -1.62 -4.54 -17.52
C GLY A 88 -1.11 -5.93 -17.89
N ILE A 89 -0.51 -6.67 -16.96
CA ILE A 89 -0.20 -8.10 -17.09
C ILE A 89 -1.25 -8.92 -16.33
N ASP A 90 -1.49 -8.56 -15.07
CA ASP A 90 -2.47 -9.26 -14.26
C ASP A 90 -3.91 -8.88 -14.65
N HIS A 91 -4.80 -9.87 -14.66
CA HIS A 91 -6.22 -9.68 -14.95
C HIS A 91 -6.92 -8.79 -13.92
N ALA A 92 -6.50 -8.86 -12.65
CA ALA A 92 -7.02 -8.02 -11.58
C ALA A 92 -6.07 -7.97 -10.37
N PRO A 93 -5.91 -6.81 -9.72
CA PRO A 93 -5.24 -6.71 -8.43
C PRO A 93 -6.06 -7.31 -7.28
N PHE A 94 -5.38 -7.74 -6.23
CA PHE A 94 -5.96 -7.85 -4.90
C PHE A 94 -6.19 -6.45 -4.32
N ILE A 95 -7.36 -6.21 -3.72
CA ILE A 95 -7.68 -4.93 -3.10
C ILE A 95 -7.44 -5.06 -1.60
N VAL A 96 -6.48 -4.32 -1.06
CA VAL A 96 -6.08 -4.42 0.35
C VAL A 96 -6.45 -3.13 1.09
N SER A 97 -7.23 -3.28 2.15
CA SER A 97 -7.50 -2.23 3.14
C SER A 97 -6.76 -2.53 4.43
N VAL A 98 -6.13 -1.51 5.01
CA VAL A 98 -5.37 -1.61 6.25
C VAL A 98 -6.24 -1.15 7.41
N GLU A 99 -6.44 -2.02 8.39
CA GLU A 99 -7.30 -1.75 9.54
C GLU A 99 -6.52 -1.87 10.85
N ASP A 100 -6.90 -1.05 11.83
CA ASP A 100 -6.31 -1.12 13.17
C ASP A 100 -6.86 -2.34 13.92
N PRO A 101 -6.02 -3.13 14.63
CA PRO A 101 -6.48 -4.26 15.44
C PRO A 101 -7.56 -3.89 16.47
N GLU A 102 -7.55 -2.65 16.98
CA GLU A 102 -8.49 -2.15 17.98
C GLU A 102 -9.71 -1.45 17.35
N SER A 103 -9.76 -1.34 16.01
CA SER A 103 -10.88 -0.73 15.29
C SER A 103 -12.13 -1.60 15.41
N ILE A 104 -13.23 -0.98 15.83
CA ILE A 104 -14.56 -1.61 15.78
C ILE A 104 -15.07 -1.50 14.35
N MET A 105 -15.04 -2.61 13.61
CA MET A 105 -15.63 -2.67 12.28
C MET A 105 -17.15 -2.69 12.38
N GLY A 106 -17.78 -1.60 11.92
CA GLY A 106 -19.23 -1.50 11.89
C GLY A 106 -19.86 -2.23 10.68
N PRO A 107 -21.19 -2.30 10.64
CA PRO A 107 -21.91 -2.87 9.50
C PRO A 107 -21.62 -2.15 8.17
N PHE A 108 -21.29 -0.86 8.22
CA PHE A 108 -21.02 -0.03 7.04
C PHE A 108 -19.73 -0.43 6.34
N GLU A 109 -18.69 -0.77 7.09
CA GLU A 109 -17.40 -1.24 6.59
C GLU A 109 -17.57 -2.57 5.88
N VAL A 110 -18.36 -3.49 6.44
CA VAL A 110 -18.70 -4.78 5.80
C VAL A 110 -19.48 -4.58 4.51
N VAL A 111 -20.48 -3.68 4.50
CA VAL A 111 -21.24 -3.35 3.28
C VAL A 111 -20.34 -2.69 2.24
N ARG A 112 -19.43 -1.79 2.64
CA ARG A 112 -18.44 -1.18 1.75
C ARG A 112 -17.53 -2.25 1.14
N ALA A 113 -16.95 -3.13 1.97
CA ALA A 113 -16.13 -4.24 1.54
C ALA A 113 -16.88 -5.14 0.54
N GLY A 114 -18.15 -5.44 0.82
CA GLY A 114 -19.01 -6.20 -0.09
C GLY A 114 -19.25 -5.50 -1.41
N ARG A 115 -19.56 -4.20 -1.41
CA ARG A 115 -19.73 -3.40 -2.63
C ARG A 115 -18.45 -3.37 -3.46
N LEU A 116 -17.29 -3.19 -2.82
CA LEU A 116 -16.00 -3.19 -3.50
C LEU A 116 -15.72 -4.57 -4.11
N ALA A 117 -15.84 -5.65 -3.33
CA ALA A 117 -15.61 -7.01 -3.80
C ALA A 117 -16.52 -7.40 -4.98
N THR A 118 -17.81 -7.06 -4.91
CA THR A 118 -18.81 -7.42 -5.93
C THR A 118 -18.75 -6.58 -7.19
N THR A 119 -18.41 -5.29 -7.10
CA THR A 119 -18.38 -4.39 -8.26
C THR A 119 -17.18 -4.68 -9.18
N VAL A 120 -16.07 -5.19 -8.64
CA VAL A 120 -14.85 -5.42 -9.43
C VAL A 120 -14.45 -6.89 -9.63
N ARG A 121 -15.20 -7.87 -9.08
CA ARG A 121 -14.84 -9.31 -9.05
C ARG A 121 -13.40 -9.57 -8.53
N LYS A 122 -12.88 -8.66 -7.71
CA LYS A 122 -11.52 -8.74 -7.15
C LYS A 122 -11.59 -9.25 -5.72
N GLN A 123 -10.58 -9.99 -5.31
CA GLN A 123 -10.47 -10.42 -3.92
C GLN A 123 -10.19 -9.21 -3.04
N PHE A 124 -11.08 -8.96 -2.09
CA PHE A 124 -10.94 -7.92 -1.08
C PHE A 124 -10.27 -8.52 0.15
N ILE A 125 -9.22 -7.87 0.63
CA ILE A 125 -8.38 -8.33 1.72
C ILE A 125 -8.30 -7.23 2.76
N ILE A 126 -8.47 -7.61 4.02
CA ILE A 126 -8.21 -6.72 5.15
C ILE A 126 -6.87 -7.14 5.77
N ALA A 127 -5.92 -6.20 5.80
CA ALA A 127 -4.63 -6.36 6.45
C ALA A 127 -4.66 -5.70 7.83
N ILE A 128 -4.41 -6.48 8.86
CA ILE A 128 -4.42 -6.05 10.26
C ILE A 128 -2.99 -6.19 10.79
N PRO A 129 -2.16 -5.14 10.69
CA PRO A 129 -0.81 -5.14 11.22
C PRO A 129 -0.82 -5.01 12.75
N ASP A 130 -0.09 -5.90 13.42
CA ASP A 130 0.31 -5.72 14.81
C ASP A 130 1.67 -5.01 14.84
N THR A 131 1.63 -3.72 15.17
CA THR A 131 2.84 -2.88 15.23
C THR A 131 3.77 -3.23 16.39
N LYS A 132 3.31 -4.02 17.38
CA LYS A 132 4.11 -4.47 18.53
C LYS A 132 4.79 -5.80 18.26
N LEU A 133 4.10 -6.72 17.57
CA LEU A 133 4.58 -8.08 17.30
C LEU A 133 5.28 -8.23 15.94
N ASP A 134 5.29 -7.19 15.12
CA ASP A 134 5.78 -7.21 13.73
C ASP A 134 5.11 -8.29 12.85
N GLU A 135 3.86 -8.61 13.17
CA GLU A 135 3.04 -9.60 12.46
C GLU A 135 1.88 -8.92 11.73
N ILE A 136 1.46 -9.48 10.58
CA ILE A 136 0.31 -8.99 9.83
C ILE A 136 -0.67 -10.14 9.61
N ARG A 137 -1.92 -9.93 10.03
CA ARG A 137 -3.02 -10.86 9.75
C ARG A 137 -3.77 -10.40 8.51
N TYR A 138 -3.93 -11.29 7.54
CA TYR A 138 -4.68 -11.04 6.32
C TYR A 138 -6.01 -11.80 6.34
N LEU A 139 -7.12 -11.08 6.26
CA LEU A 139 -8.47 -11.64 6.16
C LEU A 139 -8.94 -11.51 4.72
N VAL A 140 -9.19 -12.64 4.06
CA VAL A 140 -9.62 -12.68 2.66
C VAL A 140 -11.13 -12.89 2.59
N PHE A 141 -11.83 -11.97 1.92
CA PHE A 141 -13.27 -12.07 1.72
C PHE A 141 -13.56 -12.70 0.36
N SER A 142 -14.36 -13.77 0.36
CA SER A 142 -14.94 -14.34 -0.85
C SER A 142 -16.46 -14.18 -0.78
N TRP A 143 -17.04 -13.57 -1.81
CA TRP A 143 -18.49 -13.40 -1.88
C TRP A 143 -19.11 -14.68 -2.45
N PHE A 144 -19.84 -15.40 -1.59
CA PHE A 144 -20.66 -16.53 -2.00
C PHE A 144 -22.03 -16.02 -2.44
N LYS A 145 -22.45 -16.35 -3.66
CA LYS A 145 -23.85 -16.22 -4.07
C LYS A 145 -24.57 -17.47 -3.58
N ALA A 146 -25.42 -17.29 -2.56
CA ALA A 146 -26.41 -18.28 -2.15
C ALA A 146 -27.58 -18.32 -3.14
#